data_AF-A0A9P7ZSR1-F1
#
_entry.id   AF-A0A9P7ZSR1-F1
#
_cell.length_a   1.000
_cell.length_b   1.000
_cell.length_c   1.000
_cell.angle_alpha   90.00
_cell.angle_beta   90.00
_cell.angle_gamma   90.00
#
_symmetry.space_group_name_H-M   'P 1'
#
loop_
_entity.id
_entity.type
_entity.pdbx_description
1 polymer ?
#
loop_
_entity_poly.entity_id
_entity_poly.type
_entity_poly.pdbx_seq_one_letter_code
_entity_poly.pdbx_strand_id
1 'polypeptide(L)'
;MAPERWLVSQGYEVVCFLGNCGQEEDFDAVKAKALKLGAEKMVIENVQQELIDDLEARRGAEHPVSSTPKVPWSMDDNIIYISYEPGILEQTDMEPPKDMWKRTVDPLDTPDEPTRFTVHFTEGVPVKLEVRGKAVTGSLEIFKEANELGRANGIGREDIVESRFIGLKSRGCYDTPGLTILRKLHQNLEGLVMDSKDDCAQCIYNGMYFTSERKFVRQSISISQKQVDGKVEALAYKGNVIIVGRSSETSNLYSEEESSMYTLEMDWSVEDTTGFINVNAIRIAKYGEPLSKPLQKLLADSSVSLFYQTERTYGGGGNEGVALSLGLVFKLRYNQFNREVAAPTKRDRRKELTAAVLQGCLGSPGLAFMLVHPGQG
;
A
#
# COMPACT_ATOMS: atom_id res chain seq x y z
N MET A 1 -16.86 -18.06 13.45
CA MET A 1 -18.17 -18.71 13.69
C MET A 1 -18.76 -18.99 12.32
N ALA A 2 -19.28 -20.18 12.03
CA ALA A 2 -19.87 -20.47 10.72
C ALA A 2 -21.10 -19.56 10.47
N PRO A 3 -21.34 -19.07 9.24
CA PRO A 3 -22.43 -18.13 8.94
C PRO A 3 -23.80 -18.62 9.43
N GLU A 4 -24.11 -19.88 9.19
CA GLU A 4 -25.32 -20.57 9.67
C GLU A 4 -25.47 -20.54 11.19
N ARG A 5 -24.39 -20.76 11.95
CA ARG A 5 -24.42 -20.75 13.42
C ARG A 5 -24.63 -19.34 13.98
N TRP A 6 -24.17 -18.32 13.27
CA TRP A 6 -24.43 -16.92 13.62
C TRP A 6 -25.90 -16.58 13.36
N LEU A 7 -26.47 -16.95 12.21
CA LEU A 7 -27.88 -16.71 11.88
C LEU A 7 -28.84 -17.36 12.88
N VAL A 8 -28.55 -18.60 13.30
CA VAL A 8 -29.29 -19.30 14.36
C VAL A 8 -29.22 -18.54 15.69
N SER A 9 -28.05 -17.99 16.03
CA SER A 9 -27.89 -17.18 17.25
C SER A 9 -28.71 -15.88 17.24
N GLN A 10 -29.10 -15.41 16.05
CA GLN A 10 -29.95 -14.24 15.87
C GLN A 10 -31.46 -14.59 15.83
N GLY A 11 -31.81 -15.87 16.02
CA GLY A 11 -33.20 -16.34 16.04
C GLY A 11 -33.81 -16.61 14.66
N TYR A 12 -32.99 -16.66 13.60
CA TYR A 12 -33.47 -17.02 12.27
C TYR A 12 -33.56 -18.54 12.12
N GLU A 13 -34.59 -18.97 11.38
CA GLU A 13 -34.65 -20.31 10.81
C GLU A 13 -33.65 -20.41 9.65
N VAL A 14 -32.72 -21.36 9.73
CA VAL A 14 -31.64 -21.50 8.74
C VAL A 14 -31.82 -22.80 7.97
N VAL A 15 -32.09 -22.68 6.67
CA VAL A 15 -32.07 -23.79 5.72
C VAL A 15 -30.83 -23.64 4.83
N CYS A 16 -29.94 -24.62 4.88
CA CYS A 16 -28.78 -24.68 4.00
C CYS A 16 -29.16 -25.43 2.71
N PHE A 17 -28.66 -24.95 1.57
CA PHE A 17 -28.89 -25.55 0.27
C PHE A 17 -27.55 -25.83 -0.42
N LEU A 18 -27.43 -26.99 -1.06
CA LEU A 18 -26.30 -27.35 -1.92
C LEU A 18 -26.81 -28.07 -3.17
N GLY A 19 -26.44 -27.57 -4.34
CA GLY A 19 -26.64 -28.28 -5.60
C GLY A 19 -25.55 -29.33 -5.79
N ASN A 20 -25.93 -30.60 -5.94
CA ASN A 20 -25.03 -31.62 -6.48
C ASN A 20 -24.95 -31.44 -8.00
N CYS A 21 -23.83 -30.88 -8.45
CA CYS A 21 -23.49 -30.65 -9.86
C CYS A 21 -22.57 -31.75 -10.42
N GLY A 22 -22.35 -32.84 -9.68
CA GLY A 22 -21.45 -33.93 -10.03
C GLY A 22 -20.08 -33.89 -9.34
N GLN A 23 -19.93 -33.06 -8.32
CA GLN A 23 -18.76 -33.12 -7.44
C GLN A 23 -18.73 -34.44 -6.64
N GLU A 24 -17.53 -35.00 -6.45
CA GLU A 24 -17.31 -36.16 -5.58
C GLU A 24 -17.12 -35.68 -4.13
N GLU A 25 -18.22 -35.63 -3.37
CA GLU A 25 -18.21 -35.22 -1.96
C GLU A 25 -18.99 -36.21 -1.09
N ASP A 26 -18.65 -36.26 0.20
CA ASP A 26 -19.44 -36.98 1.22
C ASP A 26 -20.64 -36.12 1.65
N PHE A 27 -21.74 -36.25 0.92
CA PHE A 27 -22.97 -35.49 1.16
C PHE A 27 -23.60 -35.77 2.52
N ASP A 28 -23.39 -36.96 3.09
CA ASP A 28 -23.86 -37.30 4.44
C ASP A 28 -23.07 -36.54 5.50
N ALA A 29 -21.74 -36.43 5.32
CA ALA A 29 -20.90 -35.61 6.19
C ALA A 29 -21.26 -34.12 6.08
N VAL A 30 -21.56 -33.61 4.88
CA VAL A 30 -22.00 -32.22 4.67
C VAL A 30 -23.33 -31.95 5.40
N LYS A 31 -24.29 -32.86 5.26
CA LYS A 31 -25.59 -32.78 5.94
C LYS A 31 -25.44 -32.83 7.47
N ALA A 32 -24.63 -33.76 7.98
CA ALA A 32 -24.36 -33.88 9.40
C ALA A 32 -23.67 -32.62 9.96
N LYS A 33 -22.77 -32.02 9.19
CA LYS A 33 -22.08 -30.77 9.55
C LYS A 33 -23.06 -29.59 9.63
N ALA A 34 -23.93 -29.42 8.64
CA ALA A 34 -24.93 -28.34 8.63
C ALA A 34 -25.89 -28.41 9.83
N LEU A 35 -26.40 -29.61 10.13
CA LEU A 35 -27.26 -29.85 11.30
C LEU A 35 -26.53 -29.59 12.62
N LYS A 36 -25.27 -30.03 12.74
CA LYS A 36 -24.44 -29.78 13.93
C LYS A 36 -24.17 -28.28 14.15
N LEU A 37 -24.20 -27.48 13.09
CA LEU A 37 -24.01 -26.03 13.14
C LEU A 37 -25.31 -25.26 13.45
N GLY A 38 -26.46 -25.95 13.53
CA GLY A 38 -27.74 -25.38 13.94
C GLY A 38 -28.71 -25.10 12.81
N ALA A 39 -28.40 -25.49 11.56
CA ALA A 39 -29.37 -25.42 10.48
C ALA A 39 -30.57 -26.34 10.78
N GLU A 40 -31.77 -25.86 10.52
CA GLU A 40 -33.00 -26.65 10.65
C GLU A 40 -33.04 -27.77 9.60
N LYS A 41 -32.57 -27.46 8.39
CA LYS A 41 -32.53 -28.39 7.28
C LYS A 41 -31.34 -28.13 6.38
N MET A 42 -30.79 -29.21 5.84
CA MET A 42 -29.87 -29.18 4.70
C MET A 42 -30.57 -29.85 3.52
N VAL A 43 -30.78 -29.08 2.46
CA VAL A 43 -31.35 -29.52 1.19
C VAL A 43 -30.19 -29.74 0.23
N ILE A 44 -30.03 -30.98 -0.23
CA ILE A 44 -29.05 -31.35 -1.25
C ILE A 44 -29.86 -31.84 -2.44
N GLU A 45 -29.96 -31.01 -3.47
CA GLU A 45 -30.67 -31.38 -4.71
C GLU A 45 -29.68 -31.85 -5.75
N ASN A 46 -29.99 -32.97 -6.40
CA ASN A 46 -29.25 -33.38 -7.58
C ASN A 46 -29.69 -32.51 -8.76
N VAL A 47 -28.90 -31.47 -9.02
CA VAL A 47 -29.13 -30.55 -10.12
C VAL A 47 -28.34 -30.97 -11.37
N GLN A 48 -27.72 -32.16 -11.40
CA GLN A 48 -27.02 -32.64 -12.59
C GLN A 48 -27.96 -32.75 -13.78
N GLN A 49 -29.16 -33.33 -13.60
CA GLN A 49 -30.12 -33.44 -14.69
C GLN A 49 -30.70 -32.08 -15.05
N GLU A 50 -30.98 -31.18 -14.10
CA GLU A 50 -31.37 -29.80 -14.43
C GLU A 50 -30.26 -29.04 -15.14
N LEU A 51 -28.98 -29.25 -14.79
CA LEU A 51 -27.83 -28.69 -15.50
C LEU A 51 -27.69 -29.30 -16.89
N ILE A 52 -27.89 -30.61 -17.03
CA ILE A 52 -27.85 -31.31 -18.32
C ILE A 52 -29.01 -30.87 -19.19
N ASP A 53 -30.22 -30.79 -18.65
CA ASP A 53 -31.45 -30.35 -19.32
C ASP A 53 -31.37 -28.86 -19.65
N ASP A 54 -30.79 -28.02 -18.79
CA ASP A 54 -30.48 -26.61 -19.09
C ASP A 54 -29.40 -26.53 -20.17
N LEU A 55 -28.35 -27.36 -20.14
CA LEU A 55 -27.35 -27.47 -21.21
C LEU A 55 -27.94 -28.02 -22.53
N GLU A 56 -28.88 -28.95 -22.47
CA GLU A 56 -29.55 -29.59 -23.60
C GLU A 56 -30.65 -28.69 -24.19
N ALA A 57 -31.43 -28.01 -23.35
CA ALA A 57 -32.37 -26.96 -23.74
C ALA A 57 -31.63 -25.76 -24.35
N ARG A 58 -30.45 -25.41 -23.81
CA ARG A 58 -29.54 -24.43 -24.41
C ARG A 58 -28.82 -24.93 -25.67
N ARG A 59 -28.79 -26.24 -25.94
CA ARG A 59 -28.32 -26.83 -27.22
C ARG A 59 -29.44 -26.94 -28.26
N GLY A 60 -30.70 -27.07 -27.83
CA GLY A 60 -31.88 -27.20 -28.69
C GLY A 60 -32.55 -25.88 -29.08
N ALA A 61 -32.37 -24.83 -28.30
CA ALA A 61 -32.58 -23.46 -28.74
C ALA A 61 -31.25 -22.90 -29.26
N GLU A 62 -31.23 -22.23 -30.41
CA GLU A 62 -30.13 -21.33 -30.78
C GLU A 62 -30.04 -20.20 -29.73
N HIS A 63 -29.45 -20.50 -28.58
CA HIS A 63 -29.04 -19.53 -27.58
C HIS A 63 -27.55 -19.74 -27.37
N PRO A 64 -26.71 -18.72 -27.60
CA PRO A 64 -25.26 -18.88 -27.60
C PRO A 64 -24.76 -19.13 -26.17
N VAL A 65 -24.57 -20.40 -25.79
CA VAL A 65 -23.77 -20.76 -24.62
C VAL A 65 -22.33 -20.96 -25.07
N SER A 66 -21.49 -20.00 -24.70
CA SER A 66 -20.05 -20.12 -24.83
C SER A 66 -19.53 -21.08 -23.76
N SER A 67 -19.36 -22.37 -24.09
CA SER A 67 -18.42 -23.21 -23.32
C SER A 67 -17.00 -22.82 -23.72
N THR A 68 -16.56 -21.68 -23.20
CA THR A 68 -15.20 -21.17 -23.41
C THR A 68 -14.23 -22.15 -22.73
N PRO A 69 -13.06 -22.47 -23.32
CA PRO A 69 -12.02 -23.23 -22.63
C PRO A 69 -11.77 -22.67 -21.24
N LYS A 70 -11.59 -23.53 -20.22
CA LYS A 70 -11.32 -23.10 -18.84
C LYS A 70 -10.13 -22.13 -18.85
N VAL A 71 -10.42 -20.85 -18.63
CA VAL A 71 -9.39 -19.85 -18.31
C VAL A 71 -8.70 -20.34 -17.04
N PRO A 72 -7.35 -20.28 -16.96
CA PRO A 72 -6.60 -20.92 -15.88
C PRO A 72 -6.64 -20.14 -14.55
N TRP A 73 -7.65 -19.30 -14.36
CA TRP A 73 -7.93 -18.53 -13.14
C TRP A 73 -9.43 -18.32 -12.95
N SER A 74 -9.88 -18.20 -11.70
CA SER A 74 -11.22 -17.73 -11.35
C SER A 74 -11.27 -16.20 -11.34
N MET A 75 -12.45 -15.65 -11.59
CA MET A 75 -12.69 -14.20 -11.62
C MET A 75 -13.97 -13.86 -10.88
N ASP A 76 -13.88 -12.88 -9.98
CA ASP A 76 -15.06 -12.20 -9.45
C ASP A 76 -15.10 -10.77 -9.99
N ASP A 77 -16.21 -10.41 -10.66
CA ASP A 77 -16.40 -9.12 -11.30
C ASP A 77 -17.56 -8.35 -10.66
N ASN A 78 -17.28 -7.13 -10.21
CA ASN A 78 -18.29 -6.16 -9.79
C ASN A 78 -17.86 -4.75 -10.23
N ILE A 79 -18.71 -3.74 -10.07
CA ILE A 79 -18.40 -2.38 -10.55
C ILE A 79 -17.07 -1.81 -10.01
N ILE A 80 -16.62 -2.22 -8.83
CA ILE A 80 -15.41 -1.70 -8.16
C ILE A 80 -14.14 -2.33 -8.73
N TYR A 81 -14.06 -3.65 -8.76
CA TYR A 81 -12.88 -4.37 -9.21
C TYR A 81 -13.20 -5.68 -9.94
N ILE A 82 -12.18 -6.23 -10.60
CA ILE A 82 -12.13 -7.65 -10.98
C ILE A 82 -10.95 -8.29 -10.22
N SER A 83 -11.19 -9.39 -9.51
CA SER A 83 -10.11 -10.20 -8.93
C SER A 83 -9.77 -11.39 -9.82
N TYR A 84 -8.53 -11.85 -9.71
CA TYR A 84 -8.02 -13.02 -10.41
C TYR A 84 -7.27 -13.93 -9.43
N GLU A 85 -7.81 -15.12 -9.18
CA GLU A 85 -7.27 -16.15 -8.27
C GLU A 85 -7.90 -17.53 -8.60
N PRO A 86 -7.37 -18.68 -8.16
CA PRO A 86 -5.97 -19.11 -8.16
C PRO A 86 -5.59 -19.72 -9.54
N GLY A 87 -4.42 -20.34 -9.66
CA GLY A 87 -3.96 -20.99 -10.91
C GLY A 87 -2.50 -20.63 -11.21
N ILE A 88 -2.22 -20.14 -12.42
CA ILE A 88 -0.87 -19.65 -12.78
C ILE A 88 -0.34 -18.58 -11.79
N LEU A 89 -1.25 -17.82 -11.18
CA LEU A 89 -0.93 -16.77 -10.23
C LEU A 89 -0.43 -17.28 -8.87
N GLU A 90 -0.56 -18.57 -8.55
CA GLU A 90 -0.01 -19.12 -7.31
C GLU A 90 1.53 -19.09 -7.29
N GLN A 91 2.17 -19.11 -8.46
CA GLN A 91 3.61 -19.00 -8.62
C GLN A 91 4.01 -17.52 -8.57
N THR A 92 4.59 -17.06 -7.45
CA THR A 92 4.86 -15.63 -7.19
C THR A 92 5.85 -14.97 -8.15
N ASP A 93 6.67 -15.75 -8.83
CA ASP A 93 7.67 -15.33 -9.82
C ASP A 93 7.13 -15.30 -11.26
N MET A 94 5.91 -15.79 -11.49
CA MET A 94 5.26 -15.76 -12.80
C MET A 94 4.55 -14.42 -13.02
N GLU A 95 4.91 -13.73 -14.11
CA GLU A 95 4.27 -12.50 -14.54
C GLU A 95 2.79 -12.75 -14.90
N PRO A 96 1.85 -11.90 -14.46
CA PRO A 96 0.45 -12.02 -14.85
C PRO A 96 0.27 -11.88 -16.37
N PRO A 97 -0.42 -12.82 -17.06
CA PRO A 97 -0.64 -12.74 -18.50
C PRO A 97 -1.35 -11.44 -18.91
N LYS A 98 -0.94 -10.82 -20.02
CA LYS A 98 -1.54 -9.56 -20.50
C LYS A 98 -3.04 -9.67 -20.76
N ASP A 99 -3.50 -10.83 -21.24
CA ASP A 99 -4.90 -11.11 -21.56
C ASP A 99 -5.76 -11.41 -20.32
N MET A 100 -5.14 -11.54 -19.14
CA MET A 100 -5.84 -11.70 -17.86
C MET A 100 -6.63 -10.44 -17.51
N TRP A 101 -6.00 -9.27 -17.65
CA TRP A 101 -6.58 -7.98 -17.31
C TRP A 101 -7.74 -7.65 -18.26
N LYS A 102 -8.97 -7.63 -17.74
CA LYS A 102 -10.18 -7.44 -18.54
C LYS A 102 -10.73 -6.02 -18.45
N ARG A 103 -10.39 -5.27 -17.40
CA ARG A 103 -11.00 -3.98 -17.13
C ARG A 103 -10.10 -2.81 -17.51
N THR A 104 -8.78 -2.97 -17.49
CA THR A 104 -7.81 -1.95 -17.91
C THR A 104 -7.05 -2.34 -19.17
N VAL A 105 -6.80 -1.34 -20.03
CA VAL A 105 -5.81 -1.48 -21.12
C VAL A 105 -4.42 -1.61 -20.50
N ASP A 106 -3.52 -2.35 -21.15
CA ASP A 106 -2.14 -2.46 -20.69
C ASP A 106 -1.49 -1.07 -20.61
N PRO A 107 -0.84 -0.69 -19.49
CA PRO A 107 -0.17 0.60 -19.37
C PRO A 107 0.76 0.92 -20.54
N LEU A 108 1.44 -0.10 -21.11
CA LEU A 108 2.34 0.07 -22.25
C LEU A 108 1.58 0.38 -23.55
N ASP A 109 0.36 -0.13 -23.69
CA ASP A 109 -0.48 0.01 -24.88
C ASP A 109 -1.46 1.21 -24.79
N THR A 110 -1.47 1.93 -23.66
CA THR A 110 -2.31 3.12 -23.48
C THR A 110 -1.79 4.34 -24.26
N PRO A 111 -2.67 5.31 -24.62
CA PRO A 111 -2.29 6.50 -25.35
C PRO A 111 -1.12 7.26 -24.72
N ASP A 112 -0.25 7.82 -25.56
CA ASP A 112 0.90 8.63 -25.14
C ASP A 112 0.51 10.10 -24.89
N GLU A 113 -0.68 10.33 -24.35
CA GLU A 113 -1.20 11.66 -24.04
C GLU A 113 -1.84 11.66 -22.64
N PRO A 114 -1.38 12.52 -21.72
CA PRO A 114 -1.95 12.58 -20.38
C PRO A 114 -3.37 13.17 -20.41
N THR A 115 -4.32 12.47 -19.80
CA THR A 115 -5.68 12.99 -19.63
C THR A 115 -5.78 13.80 -18.34
N ARG A 116 -6.01 15.11 -18.44
CA ARG A 116 -6.25 15.99 -17.27
C ARG A 116 -7.69 15.86 -16.76
N PHE A 117 -7.84 15.81 -15.44
CA PHE A 117 -9.13 15.73 -14.77
C PHE A 117 -9.10 16.35 -13.36
N THR A 118 -10.28 16.69 -12.85
CA THR A 118 -10.46 17.27 -11.52
C THR A 118 -11.59 16.57 -10.79
N VAL A 119 -11.38 16.20 -9.52
CA VAL A 119 -12.45 15.68 -8.65
C VAL A 119 -12.72 16.68 -7.53
N HIS A 120 -14.00 16.97 -7.30
CA HIS A 120 -14.48 17.80 -6.21
C HIS A 120 -15.07 16.93 -5.12
N PHE A 121 -14.79 17.29 -3.88
CA PHE A 121 -15.23 16.57 -2.69
C PHE A 121 -16.04 17.49 -1.78
N THR A 122 -17.04 16.90 -1.14
CA THR A 122 -17.78 17.50 -0.03
C THR A 122 -17.92 16.46 1.06
N GLU A 123 -17.53 16.79 2.28
CA GLU A 123 -17.47 15.87 3.42
C GLU A 123 -16.78 14.53 3.08
N GLY A 124 -15.70 14.58 2.29
CA GLY A 124 -14.94 13.41 1.85
C GLY A 124 -15.58 12.60 0.71
N VAL A 125 -16.77 12.97 0.25
CA VAL A 125 -17.49 12.28 -0.83
C VAL A 125 -17.24 12.96 -2.17
N PRO A 126 -16.88 12.24 -3.24
CA PRO A 126 -16.82 12.80 -4.59
C PRO A 126 -18.20 13.30 -5.04
N VAL A 127 -18.32 14.60 -5.31
CA VAL A 127 -19.59 15.24 -5.75
C VAL A 127 -19.59 15.62 -7.22
N LYS A 128 -18.41 15.81 -7.81
CA LYS A 128 -18.25 16.15 -9.23
C LYS A 128 -16.91 15.66 -9.77
N LEU A 129 -16.90 15.10 -10.97
CA LEU A 129 -15.70 14.76 -11.75
C LEU A 129 -15.73 15.54 -13.06
N GLU A 130 -14.66 16.28 -13.34
CA GLU A 130 -14.48 17.03 -14.59
C GLU A 130 -13.36 16.38 -15.40
N VAL A 131 -13.66 15.95 -16.62
CA VAL A 131 -12.71 15.27 -17.51
C VAL A 131 -13.08 15.52 -18.96
N ARG A 132 -12.11 15.85 -19.82
CA ARG A 132 -12.33 16.09 -21.27
C ARG A 132 -13.46 17.09 -21.58
N GLY A 133 -13.61 18.14 -20.77
CA GLY A 133 -14.66 19.14 -20.92
C GLY A 133 -16.07 18.69 -20.50
N LYS A 134 -16.23 17.46 -20.00
CA LYS A 134 -17.47 16.93 -19.42
C LYS A 134 -17.41 17.07 -17.89
N ALA A 135 -18.52 17.48 -17.28
CA ALA A 135 -18.72 17.43 -15.84
C ALA A 135 -19.76 16.34 -15.51
N VAL A 136 -19.39 15.42 -14.63
CA VAL A 136 -20.24 14.32 -14.17
C VAL A 136 -20.55 14.51 -12.69
N THR A 137 -21.82 14.35 -12.34
CA THR A 137 -22.32 14.42 -10.96
C THR A 137 -23.11 13.16 -10.63
N GLY A 138 -23.28 12.90 -9.34
CA GLY A 138 -23.90 11.67 -8.84
C GLY A 138 -22.87 10.56 -8.63
N SER A 139 -22.95 9.89 -7.47
CA SER A 139 -21.92 8.94 -7.02
C SER A 139 -21.66 7.81 -8.00
N LEU A 140 -22.72 7.20 -8.54
CA LEU A 140 -22.60 6.09 -9.50
C LEU A 140 -21.97 6.53 -10.83
N GLU A 141 -22.39 7.68 -11.36
CA GLU A 141 -21.90 8.16 -12.65
C GLU A 141 -20.47 8.67 -12.57
N ILE A 142 -20.09 9.33 -11.46
CA ILE A 142 -18.70 9.66 -11.15
C ILE A 142 -17.85 8.39 -11.10
N PHE A 143 -18.34 7.34 -10.45
CA PHE A 143 -17.59 6.09 -10.31
C PHE A 143 -17.41 5.37 -11.65
N LYS A 144 -18.46 5.33 -12.50
CA LYS A 144 -18.38 4.79 -13.87
C LYS A 144 -17.39 5.57 -14.72
N GLU A 145 -17.47 6.90 -14.70
CA GLU A 145 -16.56 7.76 -15.47
C GLU A 145 -15.10 7.62 -14.98
N ALA A 146 -14.88 7.49 -13.66
CA ALA A 146 -13.57 7.19 -13.11
C ALA A 146 -13.05 5.80 -13.55
N ASN A 147 -13.93 4.79 -13.64
CA ASN A 147 -13.58 3.50 -14.21
C ASN A 147 -13.19 3.60 -15.68
N GLU A 148 -13.92 4.37 -16.50
CA GLU A 148 -13.57 4.59 -17.92
C GLU A 148 -12.22 5.32 -18.07
N LEU A 149 -12.01 6.36 -17.26
CA LEU A 149 -10.75 7.11 -17.23
C LEU A 149 -9.57 6.20 -16.88
N GLY A 150 -9.72 5.39 -15.83
CA GLY A 150 -8.69 4.45 -15.41
C GLY A 150 -8.47 3.32 -16.41
N ARG A 151 -9.54 2.77 -17.01
CA ARG A 151 -9.47 1.77 -18.08
C ARG A 151 -8.62 2.26 -19.25
N ALA A 152 -8.95 3.44 -19.77
CA ALA A 152 -8.29 4.00 -20.95
C ALA A 152 -6.80 4.35 -20.70
N ASN A 153 -6.42 4.58 -19.44
CA ASN A 153 -5.06 4.94 -19.05
C ASN A 153 -4.32 3.81 -18.31
N GLY A 154 -4.88 2.60 -18.22
CA GLY A 154 -4.22 1.45 -17.59
C GLY A 154 -4.03 1.55 -16.08
N ILE A 155 -4.82 2.38 -15.39
CA ILE A 155 -4.68 2.66 -13.96
C ILE A 155 -5.41 1.60 -13.14
N GLY A 156 -4.79 1.13 -12.05
CA GLY A 156 -5.46 0.31 -11.03
C GLY A 156 -5.21 -1.19 -11.13
N ARG A 157 -4.20 -1.63 -11.88
CA ARG A 157 -3.68 -3.00 -11.80
C ARG A 157 -2.81 -3.14 -10.54
N GLU A 158 -3.15 -4.09 -9.69
CA GLU A 158 -2.42 -4.43 -8.47
C GLU A 158 -2.11 -5.93 -8.46
N ASP A 159 -0.88 -6.29 -8.13
CA ASP A 159 -0.44 -7.68 -7.93
C ASP A 159 0.21 -7.75 -6.54
N ILE A 160 -0.45 -8.42 -5.61
CA ILE A 160 -0.06 -8.43 -4.20
C ILE A 160 -0.02 -9.83 -3.63
N VAL A 161 0.82 -10.01 -2.61
CA VAL A 161 0.76 -11.15 -1.68
C VAL A 161 0.17 -10.65 -0.37
N GLU A 162 -1.07 -11.01 -0.12
CA GLU A 162 -1.83 -10.58 1.06
C GLU A 162 -1.84 -11.63 2.18
N SER A 163 -2.16 -11.18 3.39
CA SER A 163 -2.38 -12.06 4.54
C SER A 163 -3.87 -12.31 4.70
N ARG A 164 -4.31 -13.55 4.46
CA ARG A 164 -5.68 -13.97 4.73
C ARG A 164 -5.97 -13.91 6.23
N PHE A 165 -7.24 -13.70 6.56
CA PHE A 165 -7.70 -13.67 7.96
C PHE A 165 -7.33 -14.94 8.75
N ILE A 166 -7.28 -16.09 8.07
CA ILE A 166 -6.88 -17.38 8.64
C ILE A 166 -5.35 -17.53 8.84
N GLY A 167 -4.56 -16.50 8.56
CA GLY A 167 -3.10 -16.47 8.77
C GLY A 167 -2.25 -17.00 7.61
N LEU A 168 -2.87 -17.43 6.51
CA LEU A 168 -2.17 -17.88 5.30
C LEU A 168 -1.88 -16.70 4.36
N LYS A 169 -0.80 -16.83 3.56
CA LYS A 169 -0.53 -15.90 2.47
C LYS A 169 -1.26 -16.34 1.20
N SER A 170 -1.71 -15.37 0.41
CA SER A 170 -2.32 -15.59 -0.90
C SER A 170 -1.82 -14.53 -1.86
N ARG A 171 -1.49 -14.93 -3.09
CA ARG A 171 -1.27 -13.98 -4.18
C ARG A 171 -2.60 -13.71 -4.88
N GLY A 172 -2.92 -12.45 -5.11
CA GLY A 172 -4.11 -12.01 -5.82
C GLY A 172 -3.78 -10.85 -6.74
N CYS A 173 -4.37 -10.87 -7.93
CA CYS A 173 -4.29 -9.77 -8.88
C CYS A 173 -5.65 -9.06 -8.93
N TYR A 174 -5.64 -7.72 -8.94
CA TYR A 174 -6.84 -6.89 -8.88
C TYR A 174 -6.81 -5.78 -9.93
N ASP A 175 -7.93 -5.60 -10.62
CA ASP A 175 -8.13 -4.54 -11.62
C ASP A 175 -9.18 -3.54 -11.13
N THR A 176 -8.72 -2.42 -10.56
CA THR A 176 -9.53 -1.50 -9.74
C THR A 176 -9.39 -0.02 -10.18
N PRO A 177 -9.73 0.36 -11.42
CA PRO A 177 -9.40 1.67 -11.99
C PRO A 177 -10.01 2.86 -11.23
N GLY A 178 -11.34 2.90 -11.10
CA GLY A 178 -12.04 4.06 -10.55
C GLY A 178 -11.73 4.29 -9.07
N LEU A 179 -11.69 3.22 -8.27
CA LEU A 179 -11.39 3.35 -6.85
C LEU A 179 -9.93 3.76 -6.61
N THR A 180 -8.98 3.27 -7.40
CA THR A 180 -7.57 3.70 -7.32
C THR A 180 -7.43 5.20 -7.55
N ILE A 181 -8.10 5.73 -8.57
CA ILE A 181 -8.12 7.17 -8.85
C ILE A 181 -8.77 7.95 -7.70
N LEU A 182 -10.01 7.60 -7.35
CA LEU A 182 -10.78 8.37 -6.36
C LEU A 182 -10.13 8.33 -4.98
N ARG A 183 -9.60 7.17 -4.56
CA ARG A 183 -8.86 7.03 -3.29
C ARG A 183 -7.60 7.87 -3.29
N LYS A 184 -6.82 7.88 -4.37
CA LYS A 184 -5.59 8.67 -4.46
C LYS A 184 -5.86 10.16 -4.33
N LEU A 185 -6.90 10.67 -4.98
CA LEU A 185 -7.29 12.08 -4.89
C LEU A 185 -7.88 12.41 -3.52
N HIS A 186 -8.71 11.53 -2.96
CA HIS A 186 -9.28 11.70 -1.62
C HIS A 186 -8.20 11.79 -0.53
N GLN A 187 -7.28 10.82 -0.46
CA GLN A 187 -6.16 10.81 0.49
C GLN A 187 -5.21 12.00 0.33
N ASN A 188 -5.19 12.55 -0.88
CA ASN A 188 -4.38 13.70 -1.18
C ASN A 188 -5.05 15.00 -0.70
N LEU A 189 -6.37 15.13 -0.84
CA LEU A 189 -7.12 16.24 -0.25
C LEU A 189 -7.04 16.19 1.28
N GLU A 190 -7.16 14.99 1.87
CA GLU A 190 -6.97 14.77 3.31
C GLU A 190 -5.65 15.35 3.82
N GLY A 191 -4.56 15.23 3.05
CA GLY A 191 -3.26 15.80 3.42
C GLY A 191 -3.23 17.33 3.50
N LEU A 192 -4.19 18.02 2.87
CA LEU A 192 -4.35 19.49 2.97
C LEU A 192 -5.24 19.91 4.14
N VAL A 193 -6.19 19.05 4.54
CA VAL A 193 -7.35 19.48 5.36
C VAL A 193 -7.51 18.71 6.67
N MET A 194 -6.68 17.69 6.93
CA MET A 194 -6.79 16.82 8.09
C MET A 194 -5.44 16.60 8.80
N ASP A 195 -5.47 16.56 10.13
CA ASP A 195 -4.29 16.44 11.00
C ASP A 195 -3.75 14.99 11.13
N SER A 196 -4.62 13.96 11.11
CA SER A 196 -4.21 12.54 11.23
C SER A 196 -5.17 11.55 10.56
N LYS A 197 -4.70 10.32 10.28
CA LYS A 197 -5.42 9.28 9.50
C LYS A 197 -5.86 8.12 10.38
N ASP A 198 -7.08 7.64 10.15
CA ASP A 198 -7.62 6.38 10.69
C ASP A 198 -7.83 5.35 9.57
N ASP A 199 -7.51 4.07 9.82
CA ASP A 199 -7.73 2.98 8.86
C ASP A 199 -8.73 1.94 9.40
N CYS A 200 -9.81 1.71 8.64
CA CYS A 200 -10.87 0.73 8.93
C CYS A 200 -10.80 -0.50 8.00
N ALA A 201 -9.81 -0.57 7.11
CA ALA A 201 -9.70 -1.62 6.10
C ALA A 201 -9.68 -3.03 6.71
N GLN A 202 -9.01 -3.21 7.85
CA GLN A 202 -8.88 -4.51 8.51
C GLN A 202 -10.24 -5.10 8.94
N CYS A 203 -11.15 -4.28 9.45
CA CYS A 203 -12.49 -4.75 9.84
C CYS A 203 -13.30 -5.24 8.64
N ILE A 204 -13.17 -4.55 7.50
CA ILE A 204 -13.88 -4.92 6.27
C ILE A 204 -13.29 -6.21 5.70
N TYR A 205 -11.95 -6.30 5.59
CA TYR A 205 -11.24 -7.48 5.09
C TYR A 205 -11.58 -8.74 5.89
N ASN A 206 -11.68 -8.63 7.22
CA ASN A 206 -12.01 -9.75 8.11
C ASN A 206 -13.50 -10.13 8.11
N GLY A 207 -14.34 -9.53 7.25
CA GLY A 207 -15.78 -9.78 7.21
C GLY A 207 -16.54 -9.23 8.43
N MET A 208 -15.92 -8.36 9.22
CA MET A 208 -16.48 -7.83 10.47
C MET A 208 -17.37 -6.61 10.24
N TYR A 209 -18.07 -6.55 9.09
CA TYR A 209 -18.86 -5.38 8.72
C TYR A 209 -19.98 -5.10 9.72
N PHE A 210 -20.65 -6.10 10.30
CA PHE A 210 -21.75 -5.86 11.24
C PHE A 210 -21.35 -5.93 12.72
N THR A 211 -20.08 -5.67 13.04
CA THR A 211 -19.56 -5.71 14.41
C THR A 211 -19.64 -4.35 15.11
N SER A 212 -19.66 -4.38 16.45
CA SER A 212 -19.60 -3.18 17.31
C SER A 212 -18.32 -2.37 17.11
N GLU A 213 -17.21 -3.05 16.91
CA GLU A 213 -15.87 -2.51 16.70
C GLU A 213 -15.83 -1.71 15.40
N ARG A 214 -16.36 -2.27 14.31
CA ARG A 214 -16.52 -1.52 13.05
C ARG A 214 -17.42 -0.31 13.25
N LYS A 215 -18.54 -0.44 13.99
CA LYS A 215 -19.45 0.68 14.26
C LYS A 215 -18.73 1.82 14.99
N PHE A 216 -17.88 1.49 15.97
CA PHE A 216 -17.06 2.46 16.69
C PHE A 216 -16.08 3.18 15.75
N VAL A 217 -15.26 2.44 14.99
CA VAL A 217 -14.29 3.03 14.03
C VAL A 217 -15.00 3.83 12.92
N ARG A 218 -16.17 3.39 12.47
CA ARG A 218 -16.97 4.11 11.44
C ARG A 218 -17.36 5.52 11.90
N GLN A 219 -17.58 5.73 13.20
CA GLN A 219 -17.89 7.07 13.72
C GLN A 219 -16.70 8.02 13.59
N SER A 220 -15.47 7.56 13.82
CA SER A 220 -14.28 8.42 13.66
C SER A 220 -14.13 8.88 12.21
N ILE A 221 -14.39 7.99 11.23
CA ILE A 221 -14.42 8.37 9.81
C ILE A 221 -15.45 9.47 9.55
N SER A 222 -16.69 9.34 10.04
CA SER A 222 -17.70 10.37 9.78
C SER A 222 -17.32 11.74 10.35
N ILE A 223 -16.55 11.78 11.43
CA ILE A 223 -16.07 13.02 12.05
C ILE A 223 -14.88 13.57 11.26
N SER A 224 -13.92 12.71 10.89
CA SER A 224 -12.70 13.11 10.19
C SER A 224 -12.99 13.69 8.81
N GLN A 225 -14.07 13.25 8.16
CA GLN A 225 -14.41 13.70 6.82
C GLN A 225 -15.15 15.04 6.76
N LYS A 226 -15.61 15.61 7.89
CA LYS A 226 -16.47 16.81 7.91
C LYS A 226 -15.90 18.06 7.25
N GLN A 227 -14.57 18.18 7.19
CA GLN A 227 -13.88 19.33 6.60
C GLN A 227 -13.12 18.93 5.32
N VAL A 228 -13.36 17.72 4.80
CA VAL A 228 -12.74 17.23 3.58
C VAL A 228 -13.53 17.75 2.37
N ASP A 229 -13.49 19.08 2.21
CA ASP A 229 -14.13 19.82 1.13
C ASP A 229 -13.05 20.46 0.26
N GLY A 230 -13.23 20.38 -1.05
CA GLY A 230 -12.28 21.00 -1.98
C GLY A 230 -12.24 20.30 -3.32
N LYS A 231 -11.14 20.52 -4.04
CA LYS A 231 -10.90 19.90 -5.34
C LYS A 231 -9.45 19.46 -5.47
N VAL A 232 -9.25 18.37 -6.19
CA VAL A 232 -7.92 17.85 -6.54
C VAL A 232 -7.84 17.69 -8.04
N GLU A 233 -6.81 18.27 -8.62
CA GLU A 233 -6.50 18.19 -10.06
C GLU A 233 -5.37 17.19 -10.29
N ALA A 234 -5.51 16.35 -11.31
CA ALA A 234 -4.57 15.30 -11.64
C ALA A 234 -4.49 15.02 -13.15
N LEU A 235 -3.43 14.30 -13.55
CA LEU A 235 -3.24 13.71 -14.86
C LEU A 235 -3.31 12.18 -14.74
N ALA A 236 -4.08 11.55 -15.61
CA ALA A 236 -4.07 10.11 -15.83
C ALA A 236 -3.11 9.81 -16.99
N TYR A 237 -2.11 8.95 -16.76
CA TYR A 237 -1.09 8.65 -17.77
C TYR A 237 -0.38 7.32 -17.53
N LYS A 238 -0.48 6.38 -18.48
CA LYS A 238 0.26 5.11 -18.52
C LYS A 238 0.34 4.39 -17.15
N GLY A 239 -0.82 4.13 -16.55
CA GLY A 239 -0.97 3.45 -15.26
C GLY A 239 -0.88 4.37 -14.03
N ASN A 240 -0.55 5.65 -14.22
CA ASN A 240 -0.30 6.58 -13.13
C ASN A 240 -1.41 7.61 -12.94
N VAL A 241 -1.60 8.01 -11.69
CA VAL A 241 -2.36 9.19 -11.28
C VAL A 241 -1.39 10.22 -10.74
N ILE A 242 -1.10 11.23 -11.54
CA ILE A 242 -0.13 12.28 -11.22
C ILE A 242 -0.89 13.50 -10.73
N ILE A 243 -0.68 13.80 -9.46
CA ILE A 243 -1.21 14.97 -8.78
C ILE A 243 -0.65 16.27 -9.40
N VAL A 244 -1.53 17.20 -9.76
CA VAL A 244 -1.17 18.53 -10.28
C VAL A 244 -1.37 19.60 -9.21
N GLY A 245 -2.49 19.55 -8.48
CA GLY A 245 -2.83 20.55 -7.48
C GLY A 245 -3.99 20.12 -6.58
N ARG A 246 -4.21 20.87 -5.50
CA ARG A 246 -5.46 20.86 -4.72
C ARG A 246 -5.76 22.25 -4.21
N SER A 247 -7.02 22.47 -3.88
CA SER A 247 -7.44 23.64 -3.11
C SER A 247 -8.63 23.26 -2.24
N SER A 248 -8.73 23.90 -1.08
CA SER A 248 -9.86 23.82 -0.18
C SER A 248 -10.14 25.24 0.32
N GLU A 249 -11.39 25.68 0.24
CA GLU A 249 -11.80 26.99 0.77
C GLU A 249 -12.08 26.92 2.28
N THR A 250 -12.26 25.72 2.82
CA THR A 250 -12.60 25.47 4.22
C THR A 250 -11.41 25.04 5.07
N SER A 251 -10.28 24.71 4.44
CA SER A 251 -9.06 24.33 5.15
C SER A 251 -8.34 25.54 5.72
N ASN A 252 -8.11 25.50 7.03
CA ASN A 252 -7.28 26.47 7.76
C ASN A 252 -5.97 25.85 8.25
N LEU A 253 -5.66 24.60 7.87
CA LEU A 253 -4.49 23.87 8.37
C LEU A 253 -3.21 24.14 7.57
N TYR A 254 -3.36 24.53 6.31
CA TYR A 254 -2.22 24.88 5.45
C TYR A 254 -2.21 26.37 5.19
N SER A 255 -1.13 27.03 5.62
CA SER A 255 -0.85 28.44 5.33
C SER A 255 0.39 28.55 4.46
N GLU A 256 0.25 29.16 3.28
CA GLU A 256 1.40 29.45 2.39
C GLU A 256 2.40 30.39 3.09
N GLU A 257 1.92 31.28 3.95
CA GLU A 257 2.72 32.25 4.68
C GLU A 257 3.55 31.58 5.79
N GLU A 258 2.92 30.75 6.62
CA GLU A 258 3.61 30.06 7.74
C GLU A 258 4.55 28.95 7.26
N SER A 259 4.25 28.32 6.12
CA SER A 259 5.08 27.26 5.54
C SER A 259 6.23 27.78 4.67
N SER A 260 6.23 29.07 4.35
CA SER A 260 7.22 29.68 3.47
C SER A 260 8.58 29.86 4.16
N MET A 261 9.64 29.46 3.48
CA MET A 261 11.02 29.71 3.90
C MET A 261 11.46 31.17 3.73
N TYR A 262 10.63 32.00 3.08
CA TYR A 262 10.93 33.41 2.81
C TYR A 262 10.19 34.36 3.77
N THR A 263 9.22 33.86 4.52
CA THR A 263 8.47 34.66 5.50
C THR A 263 9.36 34.87 6.73
N LEU A 264 9.67 36.12 7.04
CA LEU A 264 10.49 36.50 8.20
C LEU A 264 9.66 36.79 9.46
N GLU A 265 8.37 37.05 9.28
CA GLU A 265 7.42 37.28 10.37
C GLU A 265 6.65 35.98 10.61
N MET A 266 7.14 35.16 11.55
CA MET A 266 6.46 33.95 11.99
C MET A 266 5.97 34.13 13.43
N ASP A 267 4.85 33.49 13.78
CA ASP A 267 4.28 33.49 15.14
C ASP A 267 5.11 32.65 16.14
N TRP A 268 6.21 32.04 15.69
CA TRP A 268 7.14 31.26 16.52
C TRP A 268 8.59 31.63 16.22
N SER A 269 9.47 31.42 17.20
CA SER A 269 10.89 31.76 17.11
C SER A 269 11.78 30.53 16.92
N VAL A 270 12.93 30.70 16.28
CA VAL A 270 13.91 29.59 16.10
C VAL A 270 14.37 29.05 17.47
N GLU A 271 14.40 29.91 18.50
CA GLU A 271 14.72 29.55 19.88
C GLU A 271 13.76 28.49 20.46
N ASP A 272 12.46 28.56 20.15
CA ASP A 272 11.43 27.61 20.60
C ASP A 272 11.73 26.17 20.15
N THR A 273 12.39 26.05 19.00
CA THR A 273 12.76 24.75 18.39
C THR A 273 13.76 23.98 19.26
N THR A 274 14.66 24.68 19.94
CA THR A 274 15.68 24.05 20.79
C THR A 274 15.04 23.34 21.97
N GLY A 275 14.09 24.00 22.65
CA GLY A 275 13.32 23.40 23.74
C GLY A 275 12.51 22.19 23.27
N PHE A 276 11.82 22.33 22.13
CA PHE A 276 11.03 21.25 21.53
C PHE A 276 11.86 20.01 21.20
N ILE A 277 13.02 20.19 20.57
CA ILE A 277 13.94 19.08 20.24
C ILE A 277 14.45 18.42 21.52
N ASN A 278 14.91 19.19 22.50
CA ASN A 278 15.45 18.65 23.74
C ASN A 278 14.42 17.81 24.49
N VAL A 279 13.18 18.28 24.60
CA VAL A 279 12.09 17.53 25.26
C VAL A 279 11.77 16.24 24.51
N ASN A 280 11.65 16.29 23.17
CA ASN A 280 11.40 15.10 22.36
C ASN A 280 12.55 14.10 22.39
N ALA A 281 13.79 14.56 22.49
CA ALA A 281 14.98 13.73 22.52
C ALA A 281 15.09 12.88 23.80
N ILE A 282 14.53 13.33 24.94
CA ILE A 282 14.63 12.63 26.23
C ILE A 282 14.16 11.17 26.12
N ARG A 283 13.00 10.92 25.49
CA ARG A 283 12.46 9.55 25.37
C ARG A 283 13.32 8.67 24.47
N ILE A 284 13.86 9.24 23.38
CA ILE A 284 14.67 8.52 22.40
C ILE A 284 16.04 8.18 23.01
N ALA A 285 16.67 9.14 23.70
CA ALA A 285 17.93 8.96 24.38
C ALA A 285 17.85 7.84 25.43
N LYS A 286 16.82 7.85 26.30
CA LYS A 286 16.62 6.81 27.32
C LYS A 286 16.36 5.43 26.73
N TYR A 287 15.62 5.34 25.62
CA TYR A 287 15.41 4.07 24.93
C TYR A 287 16.70 3.55 24.27
N GLY A 288 17.54 4.46 23.77
CA GLY A 288 18.83 4.13 23.13
C GLY A 288 19.95 3.75 24.11
N GLU A 289 19.92 4.22 25.35
CA GLU A 289 20.96 3.95 26.37
C GLU A 289 21.24 2.45 26.64
N PRO A 290 20.24 1.56 26.78
CA PRO A 290 20.48 0.12 26.90
C PRO A 290 21.06 -0.49 25.63
N LEU A 291 20.70 0.03 24.45
CA LEU A 291 21.14 -0.45 23.14
C LEU A 291 22.57 0.01 22.81
N SER A 292 23.00 1.13 23.38
CA SER A 292 24.34 1.67 23.18
C SER A 292 25.40 0.99 24.07
N LYS A 293 25.02 0.42 25.23
CA LYS A 293 25.97 -0.28 26.12
C LYS A 293 26.68 -1.47 25.46
N PRO A 294 26.00 -2.37 24.73
CA PRO A 294 26.67 -3.43 23.96
C PRO A 294 27.57 -2.85 22.87
N LEU A 295 27.13 -1.80 22.18
CA LEU A 295 27.88 -1.16 21.09
C LEU A 295 29.15 -0.47 21.61
N GLN A 296 29.04 0.25 22.74
CA GLN A 296 30.17 0.89 23.44
C GLN A 296 31.15 -0.15 23.99
N LYS A 297 30.65 -1.29 24.47
CA LYS A 297 31.50 -2.42 24.90
C LYS A 297 32.21 -3.05 23.70
N LEU A 298 31.53 -3.22 22.56
CA LEU A 298 32.12 -3.73 21.32
C LEU A 298 33.18 -2.77 20.76
N LEU A 299 32.93 -1.46 20.82
CA LEU A 299 33.86 -0.39 20.43
C LEU A 299 35.04 -0.23 21.40
N ALA A 300 34.87 -0.62 22.67
CA ALA A 300 35.96 -0.64 23.64
C ALA A 300 36.87 -1.87 23.51
N ASP A 301 36.30 -3.03 23.12
CA ASP A 301 37.05 -4.28 22.89
C ASP A 301 37.71 -4.35 21.50
N SER A 302 37.20 -3.60 20.53
CA SER A 302 37.81 -3.49 19.21
C SER A 302 38.60 -2.18 19.11
N SER A 303 39.75 -2.17 18.45
CA SER A 303 40.56 -0.97 18.20
C SER A 303 39.88 -0.01 17.19
N VAL A 304 38.58 0.22 17.32
CA VAL A 304 37.74 1.01 16.42
C VAL A 304 37.60 2.41 17.01
N SER A 305 38.10 3.41 16.29
CA SER A 305 38.00 4.81 16.68
C SER A 305 36.81 5.44 15.96
N LEU A 306 35.87 6.01 16.71
CA LEU A 306 34.80 6.83 16.16
C LEU A 306 35.40 8.20 15.79
N PHE A 307 35.23 8.65 14.54
CA PHE A 307 35.62 9.99 14.13
C PHE A 307 34.39 10.76 13.63
N TYR A 308 34.30 12.01 14.05
CA TYR A 308 33.36 12.97 13.49
C TYR A 308 34.05 13.65 12.31
N GLN A 309 33.48 13.53 11.12
CA GLN A 309 33.94 14.28 9.95
C GLN A 309 32.93 15.40 9.71
N THR A 310 33.41 16.65 9.79
CA THR A 310 32.65 17.82 9.37
C THR A 310 32.88 18.03 7.88
N GLU A 311 31.81 17.95 7.09
CA GLU A 311 31.87 18.33 5.68
C GLU A 311 31.25 19.71 5.51
N ARG A 312 31.98 20.60 4.81
CA ARG A 312 31.44 21.87 4.35
C ARG A 312 30.56 21.60 3.15
N THR A 313 29.28 21.91 3.26
CA THR A 313 28.35 21.86 2.13
C THR A 313 28.17 23.25 1.55
N TYR A 314 28.32 23.36 0.23
CA TYR A 314 28.08 24.60 -0.51
C TYR A 314 26.66 24.54 -1.10
N GLY A 315 25.75 25.34 -0.56
CA GLY A 315 24.43 25.54 -1.14
C GLY A 315 24.49 26.49 -2.34
N GLY A 316 23.67 26.25 -3.36
CA GLY A 316 23.47 27.18 -4.46
C GLY A 316 22.95 28.51 -3.92
N GLY A 317 23.80 29.55 -3.93
CA GLY A 317 23.53 30.85 -3.32
C GLY A 317 24.65 31.39 -2.42
N GLY A 318 25.71 30.61 -2.15
CA GLY A 318 26.90 31.11 -1.46
C GLY A 318 26.84 31.10 0.07
N ASN A 319 25.80 30.51 0.67
CA ASN A 319 25.77 30.25 2.11
C ASN A 319 26.51 28.93 2.43
N GLU A 320 27.52 29.02 3.30
CA GLU A 320 28.24 27.85 3.83
C GLU A 320 27.42 27.19 4.95
N GLY A 321 27.13 25.90 4.82
CA GLY A 321 26.55 25.06 5.87
C GLY A 321 27.56 24.04 6.39
N VAL A 322 27.47 23.69 7.67
CA VAL A 322 28.26 22.59 8.27
C VAL A 322 27.35 21.37 8.42
N ALA A 323 27.63 20.30 7.67
CA ALA A 323 26.98 19.01 7.86
C ALA A 323 27.84 18.12 8.76
N LEU A 324 27.21 17.52 9.78
CA LEU A 324 27.83 16.53 10.66
C LEU A 324 27.43 15.13 10.19
N SER A 325 28.38 14.36 9.66
CA SER A 325 28.19 12.95 9.32
C SER A 325 28.93 12.05 10.31
N LEU A 326 28.26 11.00 10.78
CA LEU A 326 28.83 9.99 11.69
C LEU A 326 29.34 8.80 10.87
N GLY A 327 30.65 8.51 10.91
CA GLY A 327 31.26 7.37 10.23
C GLY A 327 31.97 6.42 11.21
N LEU A 328 31.84 5.11 11.00
CA LEU A 328 32.66 4.08 11.67
C LEU A 328 33.78 3.62 10.73
N VAL A 329 35.04 3.72 11.16
CA VAL A 329 36.19 3.15 10.45
C VAL A 329 36.86 2.08 11.32
N PHE A 330 36.93 0.84 10.81
CA PHE A 330 37.65 -0.24 11.49
C PHE A 330 39.16 -0.09 11.27
N LYS A 331 39.92 0.13 12.35
CA LYS A 331 41.37 0.23 12.31
C LYS A 331 41.97 -1.18 12.27
N LEU A 332 42.20 -1.74 11.08
CA LEU A 332 43.13 -2.86 10.95
C LEU A 332 44.54 -2.38 11.33
N ARG A 333 45.25 -3.16 12.15
CA ARG A 333 46.51 -2.83 12.84
C ARG A 333 47.50 -2.02 11.98
N TYR A 334 47.62 -0.74 12.30
CA TYR A 334 48.56 0.22 11.68
C TYR A 334 50.04 0.06 12.15
N ASN A 335 50.39 -0.98 12.90
CA ASN A 335 51.72 -1.10 13.55
C ASN A 335 52.68 -2.12 12.94
N GLN A 336 52.38 -2.69 11.76
CA GLN A 336 53.33 -3.57 11.04
C GLN A 336 53.77 -3.03 9.67
N PHE A 337 53.20 -1.93 9.17
CA PHE A 337 53.48 -1.43 7.81
C PHE A 337 54.57 -0.34 7.75
N ASN A 338 54.98 0.24 8.89
CA ASN A 338 55.93 1.36 8.93
C ASN A 338 57.41 0.95 9.07
N ARG A 339 57.80 -0.25 8.62
CA ARG A 339 59.23 -0.63 8.55
C ARG A 339 59.79 -0.84 7.15
N GLU A 340 59.02 -0.75 6.06
CA GLU A 340 59.56 -1.07 4.72
C GLU A 340 59.22 -0.13 3.56
N VAL A 341 58.59 1.03 3.75
CA VAL A 341 58.34 1.94 2.61
C VAL A 341 58.98 3.30 2.84
N ALA A 342 60.13 3.49 2.20
CA ALA A 342 60.79 4.77 2.01
C ALA A 342 59.83 5.79 1.34
N ALA A 343 59.93 7.04 1.76
CA ALA A 343 59.04 8.14 1.43
C ALA A 343 58.72 8.30 -0.07
N PRO A 344 57.44 8.47 -0.47
CA PRO A 344 57.09 8.86 -1.84
C PRO A 344 56.73 10.35 -1.98
N THR A 345 57.19 10.91 -3.10
CA THR A 345 57.03 12.29 -3.59
C THR A 345 55.61 12.60 -4.09
N LYS A 346 55.33 13.91 -4.26
CA LYS A 346 54.03 14.60 -4.49
C LYS A 346 53.07 14.10 -5.61
N ARG A 347 53.31 12.97 -6.30
CA ARG A 347 52.51 12.54 -7.47
C ARG A 347 51.62 11.29 -7.27
N ASP A 348 51.60 10.67 -6.09
CA ASP A 348 50.81 9.45 -5.80
C ASP A 348 49.54 9.63 -4.95
N ARG A 349 48.92 10.82 -4.95
CA ARG A 349 47.72 11.11 -4.15
C ARG A 349 46.38 10.54 -4.68
N ARG A 350 46.38 9.52 -5.55
CA ARG A 350 45.14 9.01 -6.18
C ARG A 350 44.91 7.49 -6.13
N LYS A 351 45.68 6.74 -5.35
CA LYS A 351 45.35 5.34 -5.04
C LYS A 351 45.50 5.13 -3.54
N GLU A 352 44.53 4.42 -2.97
CA GLU A 352 44.36 4.08 -1.54
C GLU A 352 43.68 5.14 -0.65
N LEU A 353 42.35 5.13 -0.69
CA LEU A 353 41.52 5.08 0.52
C LEU A 353 40.13 4.54 0.14
N THR A 354 40.03 3.23 -0.08
CA THR A 354 38.72 2.56 -0.18
C THR A 354 38.22 2.32 1.25
N ALA A 355 37.72 3.37 1.88
CA ALA A 355 36.88 3.26 3.07
C ALA A 355 35.43 3.28 2.60
N ALA A 356 34.71 2.17 2.80
CA ALA A 356 33.29 2.08 2.50
C ALA A 356 32.52 3.04 3.42
N VAL A 357 32.06 4.17 2.87
CA VAL A 357 31.12 5.09 3.53
C VAL A 357 29.72 4.53 3.33
N LEU A 358 29.16 3.93 4.37
CA LEU A 358 27.74 3.57 4.43
C LEU A 358 26.94 4.85 4.71
N GLN A 359 26.42 5.47 3.66
CA GLN A 359 25.55 6.64 3.73
C GLN A 359 24.10 6.16 3.98
N GLY A 360 23.69 6.13 5.25
CA GLY A 360 22.31 5.85 5.63
C GLY A 360 21.48 7.13 5.64
N CYS A 361 20.78 7.43 4.55
CA CYS A 361 19.69 8.41 4.55
C CYS A 361 18.50 7.82 5.35
N LEU A 362 17.91 8.64 6.21
CA LEU A 362 16.74 8.33 7.04
C LEU A 362 15.60 7.74 6.19
N GLY A 363 15.27 6.46 6.41
CA GLY A 363 14.11 5.80 5.83
C GLY A 363 14.16 4.27 5.93
N SER A 364 13.61 3.72 7.02
CA SER A 364 13.25 2.29 7.24
C SER A 364 14.34 1.28 7.69
N PRO A 365 13.96 0.21 8.42
CA PRO A 365 14.85 -0.52 9.32
C PRO A 365 15.52 -1.73 8.67
N GLY A 366 16.82 -1.89 8.89
CA GLY A 366 17.55 -3.10 8.54
C GLY A 366 19.01 -3.03 8.97
N LEU A 367 19.33 -3.51 10.17
CA LEU A 367 20.72 -3.83 10.52
C LEU A 367 21.12 -5.11 9.76
N ALA A 368 21.91 -4.97 8.69
CA ALA A 368 22.61 -6.09 8.09
C ALA A 368 23.99 -6.23 8.78
N PHE A 369 24.17 -7.26 9.61
CA PHE A 369 25.49 -7.65 10.09
C PHE A 369 26.15 -8.60 9.08
N MET A 370 27.28 -8.18 8.49
CA MET A 370 28.15 -9.09 7.73
C MET A 370 29.23 -9.61 8.68
N LEU A 371 29.09 -10.86 9.14
CA LEU A 371 30.15 -11.58 9.87
C LEU A 371 31.10 -12.20 8.85
N VAL A 372 32.29 -11.64 8.69
CA VAL A 372 33.38 -12.29 7.94
C VAL A 372 34.24 -13.07 8.94
N HIS A 373 34.19 -14.40 8.85
CA HIS A 373 35.03 -15.30 9.63
C HIS A 373 36.43 -15.36 9.00
N PRO A 374 37.52 -15.03 9.72
CA PRO A 374 38.86 -15.17 9.16
C PRO A 374 39.34 -16.61 9.38
N GLY A 375 39.43 -17.38 8.30
CA GLY A 375 40.16 -18.65 8.30
C GLY A 375 39.53 -19.73 7.44
N GLN A 376 39.92 -19.77 6.17
CA GLN A 376 40.52 -20.95 5.52
C GLN A 376 40.94 -20.56 4.10
N GLY A 377 42.23 -20.71 3.81
CA GLY A 377 42.81 -20.87 2.47
C GLY A 377 42.73 -19.67 1.53
#